data_AF-A0A757XDN8-F1
#
_entry.id   AF-A0A757XDN8-F1
#
_cell.length_a   1.000
_cell.length_b   1.000
_cell.length_c   1.000
_cell.angle_alpha   90.00
_cell.angle_beta   90.00
_cell.angle_gamma   90.00
#
_symmetry.space_group_name_H-M   'P 1'
#
loop_
_entity.id
_entity.type
_entity.pdbx_description
1 polymer ?
#
loop_
_entity_poly.entity_id
_entity_poly.type
_entity_poly.pdbx_seq_one_letter_code
_entity_poly.pdbx_strand_id
1 'polypeptide(L)'
;MSISTTKHRNEEVNVSLSDRRKAEITAPRFELFGETYTFVETFSGTVIDSNPGNNQIWVKSNAGDERQIPDYGIPFRSSHTIHKYELRQYGKNSSCYVHNNALIINKNTGENEVNLKRKTIIIPAFLTMLFHNASTTSFFRAMPVPKWFYILFTLLCMASFIAFCSLLVGFKDGYVWDEHKYMWFTYFLSRIGSFVCIKWIKRRSERFDHELRNLIDLVKS
;
A
#
# COMPACT_ATOMS: atom_id res chain seq x y z
N MET A 1 -40.32 -26.69 50.99
CA MET A 1 -38.99 -26.81 50.35
C MET A 1 -39.22 -26.67 48.85
N SER A 2 -39.13 -25.46 48.27
CA SER A 2 -37.90 -24.84 47.71
C SER A 2 -37.22 -25.77 46.69
N ILE A 3 -36.99 -25.40 45.43
CA ILE A 3 -36.25 -24.23 44.96
C ILE A 3 -36.69 -23.91 43.51
N SER A 4 -36.97 -22.63 43.25
CA SER A 4 -36.95 -22.03 41.92
C SER A 4 -35.49 -21.75 41.54
N THR A 5 -35.02 -22.25 40.40
CA THR A 5 -33.75 -21.83 39.78
C THR A 5 -34.03 -21.13 38.47
N THR A 6 -34.45 -19.88 38.57
CA THR A 6 -34.07 -18.84 37.59
C THR A 6 -32.55 -18.76 37.52
N LYS A 7 -31.96 -19.10 36.37
CA LYS A 7 -30.58 -18.72 36.05
C LYS A 7 -30.61 -17.51 35.14
N HIS A 8 -30.70 -16.35 35.79
CA HIS A 8 -30.50 -15.05 35.17
C HIS A 8 -29.03 -14.89 34.78
N ARG A 9 -28.83 -14.09 33.71
CA ARG A 9 -27.63 -13.29 33.45
C ARG A 9 -26.38 -14.08 33.06
N ASN A 10 -26.19 -14.18 31.74
CA ASN A 10 -24.84 -13.98 31.19
C ASN A 10 -24.42 -12.58 31.63
N GLU A 11 -23.69 -12.51 32.74
CA GLU A 11 -22.88 -11.34 33.06
C GLU A 11 -21.96 -11.12 31.87
N GLU A 12 -22.29 -10.10 31.10
CA GLU A 12 -21.36 -9.39 30.25
C GLU A 12 -20.09 -9.19 31.07
N VAL A 13 -19.08 -9.97 30.72
CA VAL A 13 -17.70 -9.76 31.14
C VAL A 13 -17.29 -8.43 30.50
N ASN A 14 -17.69 -7.34 31.14
CA ASN A 14 -17.18 -5.99 30.93
C ASN A 14 -15.76 -5.97 31.48
N VAL A 15 -14.86 -6.69 30.82
CA VAL A 15 -13.44 -6.34 30.84
C VAL A 15 -13.42 -4.94 30.25
N SER A 16 -13.10 -3.95 31.08
CA SER A 16 -12.93 -2.56 30.68
C SER A 16 -11.86 -2.50 29.59
N LEU A 17 -12.29 -2.62 28.33
CA LEU A 17 -11.43 -2.44 27.17
C LEU A 17 -10.82 -1.05 27.31
N SER A 18 -9.49 -0.96 27.20
CA SER A 18 -8.81 0.34 27.16
C SER A 18 -9.42 1.18 26.03
N ASP A 19 -9.48 2.50 26.22
CA ASP A 19 -10.10 3.40 25.24
C ASP A 19 -9.45 3.28 23.85
N ARG A 20 -8.14 2.96 23.83
CA ARG A 20 -7.39 2.62 22.62
C ARG A 20 -7.95 1.39 21.90
N ARG A 21 -8.29 0.33 22.63
CA ARG A 21 -8.87 -0.90 22.07
C ARG A 21 -10.31 -0.68 21.59
N LYS A 22 -11.08 0.13 22.31
CA LYS A 22 -12.44 0.52 21.89
C LYS A 22 -12.39 1.32 20.59
N ALA A 23 -11.52 2.34 20.51
CA ALA A 23 -11.33 3.15 19.31
C ALA A 23 -10.88 2.30 18.10
N GLU A 24 -10.04 1.29 18.32
CA GLU A 24 -9.58 0.37 17.28
C GLU A 24 -10.69 -0.56 16.75
N ILE A 25 -11.65 -0.96 17.61
CA ILE A 25 -12.79 -1.80 17.21
C ILE A 25 -13.81 -1.00 16.38
N THR A 26 -13.98 0.28 16.66
CA THR A 26 -14.94 1.15 15.96
C THR A 26 -14.35 1.86 14.72
N ALA A 27 -13.03 1.77 14.50
CA ALA A 27 -12.37 2.43 13.39
C ALA A 27 -12.84 1.85 12.04
N PRO A 28 -13.03 2.71 11.02
CA PRO A 28 -13.24 2.26 9.65
C PRO A 28 -12.11 1.30 9.20
N ARG A 29 -12.48 0.23 8.51
CA ARG A 29 -11.53 -0.78 8.01
C ARG A 29 -11.97 -1.34 6.68
N PHE A 30 -11.03 -1.81 5.88
CA PHE A 30 -11.30 -2.61 4.70
C PHE A 30 -10.47 -3.88 4.68
N GLU A 31 -10.98 -4.91 4.00
CA GLU A 31 -10.27 -6.18 3.81
C GLU A 31 -9.89 -6.33 2.34
N LEU A 32 -8.60 -6.53 2.09
CA LEU A 32 -8.11 -6.76 0.74
C LEU A 32 -6.96 -7.76 0.75
N PHE A 33 -7.01 -8.72 -0.18
CA PHE A 33 -5.96 -9.71 -0.37
C PHE A 33 -5.66 -10.59 0.86
N GLY A 34 -6.65 -10.79 1.72
CA GLY A 34 -6.52 -11.59 2.95
C GLY A 34 -5.88 -10.83 4.11
N GLU A 35 -5.81 -9.51 4.03
CA GLU A 35 -5.33 -8.61 5.07
C GLU A 35 -6.38 -7.54 5.38
N THR A 36 -6.41 -7.09 6.62
CA THR A 36 -7.30 -6.03 7.09
C THR A 36 -6.50 -4.76 7.33
N TYR A 37 -7.00 -3.63 6.84
CA TYR A 37 -6.35 -2.32 6.98
C TYR A 37 -7.24 -1.36 7.75
N THR A 38 -6.63 -0.60 8.66
CA THR A 38 -7.31 0.46 9.41
C THR A 38 -6.34 1.61 9.66
N PHE A 39 -6.85 2.82 9.68
CA PHE A 39 -6.11 3.96 10.23
C PHE A 39 -6.32 4.01 11.74
N VAL A 40 -5.26 4.32 12.48
CA VAL A 40 -5.33 4.61 13.90
C VAL A 40 -4.74 5.99 14.13
N GLU A 41 -5.49 6.85 14.80
CA GLU A 41 -5.01 8.19 15.12
C GLU A 41 -3.85 8.09 16.12
N THR A 42 -2.75 8.73 15.75
CA THR A 42 -1.53 8.79 16.56
C THR A 42 -1.33 10.18 17.16
N PHE A 43 -1.96 11.19 16.56
CA PHE A 43 -1.87 12.56 17.00
C PHE A 43 -2.98 13.43 16.43
N SER A 44 -3.47 14.33 17.27
CA SER A 44 -4.26 15.49 16.91
C SER A 44 -3.67 16.74 17.54
N GLY A 45 -3.77 17.87 16.87
CA GLY A 45 -3.38 19.16 17.44
C GLY A 45 -3.78 20.35 16.59
N THR A 46 -3.47 21.54 17.09
CA THR A 46 -3.74 22.81 16.42
C THR A 46 -2.43 23.43 15.94
N VAL A 47 -2.39 23.81 14.67
CA VAL A 47 -1.25 24.48 14.06
C VAL A 47 -1.12 25.88 14.66
N ILE A 48 0.05 26.20 15.20
CA ILE A 48 0.34 27.51 15.79
C ILE A 48 0.99 28.40 14.75
N ASP A 49 1.94 27.83 14.01
CA ASP A 49 2.70 28.50 12.97
C ASP A 49 2.98 27.55 11.81
N SER A 50 3.06 28.09 10.60
CA SER A 50 3.22 27.36 9.35
C SER A 50 4.12 28.16 8.44
N ASN A 51 5.31 27.64 8.15
CA ASN A 51 6.24 28.29 7.24
C ASN A 51 6.24 27.54 5.91
N PRO A 52 5.64 28.10 4.84
CA PRO A 52 5.55 27.43 3.54
C PRO A 52 6.91 27.19 2.87
N GLY A 53 8.01 27.79 3.37
CA GLY A 53 9.35 27.61 2.82
C GLY A 53 10.12 26.38 3.31
N ASN A 54 9.69 25.71 4.38
CA ASN A 54 10.44 24.61 5.00
C ASN A 54 9.69 23.27 5.08
N ASN A 55 8.48 23.18 4.49
CA ASN A 55 7.59 22.01 4.53
C ASN A 55 7.36 21.48 5.96
N GLN A 56 7.34 22.37 6.94
CA GLN A 56 7.19 22.04 8.35
C GLN A 56 6.22 23.01 9.04
N ILE A 57 5.46 22.47 9.97
CA ILE A 57 4.47 23.18 10.76
C ILE A 57 4.73 22.99 12.24
N TRP A 58 4.45 24.03 13.03
CA TRP A 58 4.44 23.97 14.49
C TRP A 58 3.03 23.66 14.96
N VAL A 59 2.90 22.61 15.77
CA VAL A 59 1.61 22.12 16.24
C VAL A 59 1.60 22.00 17.75
N LYS A 60 0.52 22.49 18.38
CA LYS A 60 0.20 22.30 19.79
C LYS A 60 -0.73 21.12 19.97
N SER A 61 -0.36 20.16 20.82
CA SER A 61 -1.24 19.08 21.25
C SER A 61 -2.29 19.59 22.24
N ASN A 62 -3.36 18.81 22.45
CA ASN A 62 -4.35 19.11 23.49
C ASN A 62 -3.75 19.07 24.91
N ALA A 63 -2.62 18.37 25.10
CA ALA A 63 -1.88 18.35 26.37
C ALA A 63 -0.99 19.60 26.55
N GLY A 64 -0.92 20.49 25.56
CA GLY A 64 -0.12 21.70 25.58
C GLY A 64 1.28 21.54 24.98
N ASP A 65 1.67 20.34 24.58
CA ASP A 65 2.99 20.08 23.98
C ASP A 65 3.10 20.70 22.59
N GLU A 66 4.18 21.45 22.35
CA GLU A 66 4.46 22.07 21.07
C GLU A 66 5.55 21.29 20.36
N ARG A 67 5.32 20.94 19.08
CA ARG A 67 6.28 20.19 18.29
C ARG A 67 6.20 20.53 16.81
N GLN A 68 7.34 20.40 16.15
CA GLN A 68 7.45 20.58 14.72
C GLN A 68 7.21 19.27 13.98
N ILE A 69 6.41 19.33 12.91
CA ILE A 69 6.01 18.16 12.11
C ILE A 69 6.10 18.52 10.62
N PRO A 70 6.52 17.59 9.74
CA PRO A 70 6.41 17.80 8.29
C PRO A 70 4.94 17.96 7.86
N ASP A 71 4.66 18.96 7.02
CA ASP A 71 3.33 19.19 6.43
C ASP A 71 3.04 18.30 5.21
N TYR A 72 4.08 17.66 4.68
CA TYR A 72 4.05 16.86 3.46
C TYR A 72 3.45 17.60 2.24
N GLY A 73 3.61 18.93 2.17
CA GLY A 73 3.10 19.77 1.10
C GLY A 73 1.61 20.11 1.18
N ILE A 74 0.93 19.78 2.29
CA ILE A 74 -0.44 20.22 2.55
C ILE A 74 -0.41 21.65 3.11
N PRO A 75 -1.25 22.57 2.62
CA PRO A 75 -1.30 23.91 3.16
C PRO A 75 -2.01 23.91 4.52
N PHE A 76 -1.27 24.27 5.56
CA PHE A 76 -1.80 24.55 6.89
C PHE A 76 -1.71 26.05 7.19
N ARG A 77 -2.72 26.58 7.89
CA ARG A 77 -2.68 27.93 8.46
C ARG A 77 -2.67 27.81 9.98
N SER A 78 -2.26 28.89 10.65
CA SER A 78 -2.45 29.01 12.09
C SER A 78 -3.91 28.77 12.45
N SER A 79 -4.15 28.11 13.57
CA SER A 79 -5.44 27.62 14.06
C SER A 79 -6.07 26.44 13.31
N HIS A 80 -5.45 25.90 12.26
CA HIS A 80 -5.95 24.66 11.64
C HIS A 80 -5.71 23.45 12.54
N THR A 81 -6.65 22.50 12.53
CA THR A 81 -6.56 21.22 13.21
C THR A 81 -5.96 20.17 12.29
N ILE A 82 -4.89 19.54 12.76
CA ILE A 82 -4.21 18.43 12.10
C ILE A 82 -4.53 17.12 12.80
N HIS A 83 -4.81 16.09 12.00
CA HIS A 83 -4.83 14.70 12.45
C HIS A 83 -3.77 13.89 11.72
N LYS A 84 -3.09 13.01 12.46
CA LYS A 84 -2.11 12.07 11.91
C LYS A 84 -2.48 10.65 12.26
N TYR A 85 -2.39 9.79 11.26
CA TYR A 85 -2.73 8.39 11.40
C TYR A 85 -1.56 7.49 11.01
N GLU A 86 -1.45 6.38 11.73
CA GLU A 86 -0.70 5.21 11.27
C GLU A 86 -1.65 4.26 10.54
N LEU A 87 -1.17 3.62 9.48
CA LEU A 87 -1.91 2.55 8.82
C LEU A 87 -1.48 1.23 9.44
N ARG A 88 -2.41 0.52 10.07
CA ARG A 88 -2.19 -0.83 10.59
C ARG A 88 -2.70 -1.86 9.61
N GLN A 89 -1.89 -2.88 9.38
CA GLN A 89 -2.15 -4.00 8.49
C GLN A 89 -2.14 -5.28 9.34
N TYR A 90 -3.30 -5.93 9.45
CA TYR A 90 -3.44 -7.18 10.17
C TYR A 90 -3.42 -8.35 9.19
N GLY A 91 -2.43 -9.22 9.36
CA GLY A 91 -2.34 -10.48 8.63
C GLY A 91 -3.08 -11.62 9.33
N LYS A 92 -3.30 -12.74 8.61
CA LYS A 92 -3.99 -13.94 9.11
C LYS A 92 -3.41 -14.54 10.41
N ASN A 93 -2.12 -14.32 10.69
CA ASN A 93 -1.44 -14.91 11.85
C ASN A 93 -1.40 -13.97 13.06
N SER A 94 -2.34 -13.04 13.18
CA SER A 94 -2.35 -11.99 14.21
C SER A 94 -1.11 -11.06 14.18
N SER A 95 -0.31 -11.12 13.11
CA SER A 95 0.80 -10.20 12.89
C SER A 95 0.26 -8.85 12.47
N CYS A 96 0.66 -7.79 13.19
CA CYS A 96 0.32 -6.41 12.85
C CYS A 96 1.55 -5.71 12.29
N TYR A 97 1.47 -5.25 11.04
CA TYR A 97 2.46 -4.37 10.45
C TYR A 97 1.97 -2.93 10.54
N VAL A 98 2.81 -2.04 11.06
CA VAL A 98 2.45 -0.64 11.31
C VAL A 98 3.23 0.28 10.39
N HIS A 99 2.52 1.05 9.59
CA HIS A 99 3.07 2.14 8.79
C HIS A 99 2.88 3.45 9.54
N ASN A 100 3.94 3.91 10.20
CA ASN A 100 3.96 5.18 10.92
C ASN A 100 3.81 6.37 9.97
N ASN A 101 3.13 7.44 10.43
CA ASN A 101 2.91 8.67 9.66
C ASN A 101 2.31 8.40 8.26
N ALA A 102 1.41 7.42 8.15
CA ALA A 102 0.85 6.98 6.88
C ALA A 102 -0.09 8.01 6.24
N LEU A 103 -0.79 8.79 7.06
CA LEU A 103 -1.76 9.78 6.62
C LEU A 103 -1.70 11.01 7.51
N ILE A 104 -1.71 12.17 6.88
CA ILE A 104 -1.88 13.48 7.51
C ILE A 104 -3.13 14.14 6.89
N ILE A 105 -3.98 14.71 7.74
CA ILE A 105 -5.21 15.39 7.32
C ILE A 105 -5.25 16.78 7.97
N ASN A 106 -5.55 17.78 7.15
CA ASN A 106 -6.03 19.08 7.61
C ASN A 106 -7.55 19.00 7.75
N LYS A 107 -8.07 18.97 8.98
CA LYS A 107 -9.52 18.78 9.21
C LYS A 107 -10.34 20.00 8.77
N ASN A 108 -9.74 21.19 8.76
CA ASN A 108 -10.43 22.42 8.34
C ASN A 108 -10.62 22.50 6.82
N THR A 109 -9.62 22.10 6.02
CA THR A 109 -9.71 22.14 4.55
C THR A 109 -10.14 20.82 3.93
N GLY A 110 -10.04 19.71 4.67
CA GLY A 110 -10.26 18.36 4.15
C GLY A 110 -9.12 17.83 3.27
N GLU A 111 -8.03 18.60 3.09
CA GLU A 111 -6.86 18.17 2.35
C GLU A 111 -6.06 17.13 3.13
N ASN A 112 -5.41 16.24 2.40
CA ASN A 112 -4.68 15.13 2.98
C ASN A 112 -3.52 14.69 2.10
N GLU A 113 -2.54 14.05 2.72
CA GLU A 113 -1.42 13.42 2.04
C GLU A 113 -1.16 12.04 2.62
N VAL A 114 -0.95 11.09 1.72
CA VAL A 114 -0.72 9.69 2.05
C VAL A 114 0.76 9.38 1.88
N ASN A 115 1.49 9.28 2.99
CA ASN A 115 2.91 8.98 3.02
C ASN A 115 3.17 7.48 3.25
N LEU A 116 2.73 6.65 2.31
CA LEU A 116 3.03 5.23 2.30
C LEU A 116 4.21 4.95 1.37
N LYS A 117 5.15 4.11 1.84
CA LYS A 117 6.32 3.70 1.05
C LYS A 117 5.86 3.08 -0.28
N ARG A 118 6.25 3.70 -1.38
CA ARG A 118 6.04 3.19 -2.73
C ARG A 118 7.11 2.14 -3.03
N LYS A 119 6.69 0.96 -3.47
CA LYS A 119 7.56 -0.05 -4.05
C LYS A 119 7.45 0.02 -5.56
N THR A 120 8.57 -0.11 -6.24
CA THR A 120 8.66 -0.01 -7.70
C THR A 120 9.03 -1.38 -8.27
N ILE A 121 8.31 -1.84 -9.29
CA ILE A 121 8.77 -2.93 -10.15
C ILE A 121 9.38 -2.29 -11.39
N ILE A 122 10.64 -2.62 -11.63
CA ILE A 122 11.40 -2.17 -12.79
C ILE A 122 11.22 -3.24 -13.88
N ILE A 123 10.81 -2.80 -15.07
CA ILE A 123 10.70 -3.67 -16.25
C ILE A 123 11.99 -3.52 -17.06
N PRO A 124 12.77 -4.60 -17.25
CA PRO A 124 13.96 -4.56 -18.10
C PRO A 124 13.68 -4.10 -19.53
N ALA A 125 14.56 -3.26 -20.09
CA ALA A 125 14.37 -2.63 -21.40
C ALA A 125 14.24 -3.62 -22.58
N PHE A 126 14.85 -4.81 -22.49
CA PHE A 126 14.73 -5.85 -23.52
C PHE A 126 13.31 -6.46 -23.59
N LEU A 127 12.49 -6.28 -22.54
CA LEU A 127 11.06 -6.62 -22.57
C LEU A 127 10.22 -5.55 -23.27
N THR A 128 10.69 -4.30 -23.34
CA THR A 128 9.95 -3.16 -23.91
C THR A 128 10.25 -2.90 -25.39
N MET A 129 11.25 -3.57 -25.97
CA MET A 129 11.74 -3.31 -27.33
C MET A 129 10.68 -3.49 -28.45
N LEU A 130 9.70 -4.37 -28.25
CA LEU A 130 8.59 -4.60 -29.20
C LEU A 130 7.25 -3.98 -28.75
N PHE A 131 7.18 -3.42 -27.54
CA PHE A 131 5.97 -2.78 -26.99
C PHE A 131 6.38 -1.53 -26.20
N HIS A 132 6.70 -0.45 -26.92
CA HIS A 132 7.20 0.81 -26.34
C HIS A 132 6.25 1.45 -25.31
N ASN A 133 4.95 1.13 -25.32
CA ASN A 133 3.96 1.73 -24.43
C ASN A 133 3.82 1.03 -23.06
N ALA A 134 4.60 -0.03 -22.79
CA ALA A 134 4.60 -0.70 -21.50
C ALA A 134 5.51 0.05 -20.50
N SER A 135 4.94 1.07 -19.84
CA SER A 135 5.56 1.91 -18.79
C SER A 135 6.64 1.19 -17.96
N THR A 136 7.85 1.75 -17.90
CA THR A 136 9.06 1.18 -17.28
C THR A 136 9.00 0.96 -15.77
N THR A 137 7.98 1.51 -15.10
CA THR A 137 7.79 1.38 -13.65
C THR A 137 6.32 1.21 -13.30
N SER A 138 6.01 0.30 -12.38
CA SER A 138 4.73 0.27 -11.66
C SER A 138 4.97 0.50 -10.18
N PHE A 139 4.25 1.46 -9.61
CA PHE A 139 4.31 1.80 -8.19
C PHE A 139 3.13 1.19 -7.46
N PHE A 140 3.37 0.61 -6.28
CA PHE A 140 2.30 0.20 -5.37
C PHE A 140 2.68 0.58 -3.94
N ARG A 141 1.68 0.97 -3.14
CA ARG A 141 1.83 1.45 -1.76
C ARG A 141 1.33 0.39 -0.80
N ALA A 142 2.12 0.00 0.20
CA ALA A 142 1.74 -0.88 1.32
C ALA A 142 1.00 -2.21 0.97
N MET A 143 0.84 -2.53 -0.32
CA MET A 143 0.06 -3.65 -0.79
C MET A 143 0.87 -4.94 -0.70
N PRO A 144 0.28 -6.04 -0.19
CA PRO A 144 0.90 -7.34 -0.17
C PRO A 144 1.02 -7.86 -1.60
N VAL A 145 2.27 -8.06 -2.01
CA VAL A 145 2.60 -8.80 -3.22
C VAL A 145 3.05 -10.19 -2.78
N PRO A 146 2.38 -11.26 -3.24
CA PRO A 146 2.78 -12.61 -2.89
C PRO A 146 4.23 -12.90 -3.26
N LYS A 147 4.97 -13.61 -2.41
CA LYS A 147 6.39 -13.94 -2.69
C LYS A 147 6.57 -14.69 -4.02
N TRP A 148 5.65 -15.58 -4.36
CA TRP A 148 5.66 -16.32 -5.63
C TRP A 148 5.62 -15.40 -6.86
N PHE A 149 5.05 -14.19 -6.74
CA PHE A 149 5.01 -13.25 -7.85
C PHE A 149 6.41 -12.86 -8.27
N TYR A 150 7.27 -12.51 -7.31
CA TYR A 150 8.64 -12.10 -7.59
C TYR A 150 9.44 -13.26 -8.22
N ILE A 151 9.24 -14.49 -7.72
CA ILE A 151 9.88 -15.68 -8.27
C ILE A 151 9.45 -15.89 -9.73
N LEU A 152 8.13 -15.94 -9.98
CA LEU A 152 7.58 -16.14 -11.32
C LEU A 152 8.02 -15.04 -12.28
N PHE A 153 7.90 -13.78 -11.87
CA PHE A 153 8.28 -12.64 -12.70
C PHE A 153 9.78 -12.65 -13.03
N THR A 154 10.64 -12.99 -12.06
CA THR A 154 12.09 -13.09 -12.29
C THR A 154 12.42 -14.22 -13.26
N LEU A 155 11.80 -15.39 -13.10
CA LEU A 155 11.99 -16.53 -14.01
C LEU A 155 11.56 -16.20 -15.44
N LEU A 156 10.41 -15.53 -15.60
CA LEU A 156 9.96 -15.08 -16.92
C LEU A 156 10.93 -14.06 -17.54
N CYS A 157 11.39 -13.07 -16.77
CA CYS A 157 12.39 -12.11 -17.23
C CYS A 157 13.69 -12.80 -17.65
N MET A 158 14.16 -13.79 -16.87
CA MET A 158 15.39 -14.53 -17.13
C MET A 158 15.27 -15.39 -18.38
N ALA A 159 14.14 -16.09 -18.56
CA ALA A 159 13.86 -16.86 -19.77
C ALA A 159 13.82 -15.95 -21.02
N SER A 160 13.17 -14.78 -20.92
CA SER A 160 13.18 -13.78 -22.01
C SER A 160 14.60 -13.31 -22.32
N PHE A 161 15.43 -13.05 -21.31
CA PHE A 161 16.79 -12.58 -21.48
C PHE A 161 17.68 -13.62 -22.17
N ILE A 162 17.66 -14.86 -21.68
CA ILE A 162 18.44 -15.97 -22.27
C ILE A 162 18.02 -16.17 -23.72
N ALA A 163 16.71 -16.21 -23.99
CA ALA A 163 16.20 -16.37 -25.35
C ALA A 163 16.65 -15.23 -26.28
N PHE A 164 16.61 -13.99 -25.80
CA PHE A 164 17.07 -12.83 -26.55
C PHE A 164 18.57 -12.90 -26.89
N CYS A 165 19.42 -13.22 -25.89
CA CYS A 165 20.86 -13.36 -26.10
C CYS A 165 21.20 -14.48 -27.09
N SER A 166 20.54 -15.63 -26.99
CA SER A 166 20.76 -16.74 -27.92
C SER A 166 20.31 -16.41 -29.34
N LEU A 167 19.19 -15.69 -29.50
CA LEU A 167 18.76 -15.22 -30.82
C LEU A 167 19.79 -14.28 -31.43
N LEU A 168 20.35 -13.33 -30.67
CA LEU A 168 21.41 -12.44 -31.14
C LEU A 168 22.65 -13.18 -31.64
N VAL A 169 23.03 -14.28 -30.97
CA VAL A 169 24.16 -15.13 -31.39
C VAL A 169 23.80 -15.93 -32.65
N GLY A 170 22.59 -16.53 -32.71
CA GLY A 170 22.15 -17.31 -33.87
C GLY A 170 22.04 -16.48 -35.16
N PHE A 171 21.75 -15.18 -35.07
CA PHE A 171 21.80 -14.28 -36.24
C PHE A 171 23.21 -14.14 -36.85
N LYS A 172 24.27 -14.42 -36.09
CA LYS A 172 25.66 -14.34 -36.55
C LYS A 172 26.05 -15.52 -37.45
N ASP A 173 25.48 -16.70 -37.21
CA ASP A 173 25.88 -17.96 -37.86
C ASP A 173 25.02 -18.34 -39.08
N GLY A 174 24.10 -17.46 -39.50
CA GLY A 174 23.14 -17.70 -40.56
C GLY A 174 21.77 -18.06 -39.98
N TYR A 175 20.76 -17.23 -40.25
CA TYR A 175 19.44 -17.37 -39.62
C TYR A 175 18.63 -18.51 -40.25
N VAL A 176 18.42 -19.60 -39.50
CA VAL A 176 17.50 -20.69 -39.85
C VAL A 176 16.38 -20.76 -38.81
N TRP A 177 15.15 -20.42 -39.21
CA TRP A 177 14.00 -20.40 -38.31
C TRP A 177 13.76 -21.74 -37.60
N ASP A 178 13.93 -22.86 -38.31
CA ASP A 178 13.64 -24.19 -37.76
C ASP A 178 14.62 -24.58 -36.63
N GLU A 179 15.85 -24.05 -36.66
CA GLU A 179 16.89 -24.26 -35.64
C GLU A 179 16.66 -23.41 -34.38
N HIS A 180 15.90 -22.31 -34.49
CA HIS A 180 15.68 -21.35 -33.41
C HIS A 180 14.23 -21.19 -32.97
N LYS A 181 13.30 -21.98 -33.52
CA LYS A 181 11.86 -21.91 -33.21
C LYS A 181 11.57 -21.94 -31.70
N TYR A 182 12.26 -22.81 -30.95
CA TYR A 182 12.07 -22.93 -29.50
C TYR A 182 12.54 -21.69 -28.73
N MET A 183 13.58 -21.01 -29.22
CA MET A 183 14.07 -19.78 -28.61
C MET A 183 13.09 -18.62 -28.85
N TRP A 184 12.54 -18.54 -30.06
CA TRP A 184 11.46 -17.60 -30.36
C TRP A 184 10.21 -17.86 -29.52
N PHE A 185 9.75 -19.12 -29.43
CA PHE A 185 8.60 -19.47 -28.57
C PHE A 185 8.86 -19.14 -27.10
N THR A 186 10.05 -19.47 -26.59
CA THR A 186 10.44 -19.14 -25.22
C THR A 186 10.43 -17.64 -24.99
N TYR A 187 11.00 -16.86 -25.91
CA TYR A 187 10.99 -15.40 -25.85
C TYR A 187 9.56 -14.83 -25.84
N PHE A 188 8.70 -15.25 -26.77
CA PHE A 188 7.33 -14.75 -26.85
C PHE A 188 6.48 -15.15 -25.64
N LEU A 189 6.52 -16.41 -25.21
CA LEU A 189 5.76 -16.89 -24.06
C LEU A 189 6.18 -16.21 -22.77
N SER A 190 7.50 -16.10 -22.53
CA SER A 190 8.03 -15.43 -21.34
C SER A 190 7.68 -13.94 -21.31
N ARG A 191 7.64 -13.27 -22.47
CA ARG A 191 7.16 -11.89 -22.58
C ARG A 191 5.67 -11.75 -22.31
N ILE A 192 4.83 -12.59 -22.91
CA ILE A 192 3.38 -12.58 -22.68
C ILE A 192 3.10 -12.80 -21.19
N GLY A 193 3.75 -13.79 -20.57
CA GLY A 193 3.65 -14.05 -19.14
C GLY A 193 4.07 -12.84 -18.29
N SER A 194 5.20 -12.21 -18.61
CA SER A 194 5.67 -11.01 -17.90
C SER A 194 4.66 -9.86 -18.00
N PHE A 195 4.06 -9.65 -19.17
CA PHE A 195 3.06 -8.61 -19.38
C PHE A 195 1.77 -8.88 -18.61
N VAL A 196 1.32 -10.14 -18.56
CA VAL A 196 0.18 -10.56 -17.72
C VAL A 196 0.47 -10.29 -16.25
N CYS A 197 1.67 -10.63 -15.76
CA CYS A 197 2.11 -10.35 -14.39
C CYS A 197 2.07 -8.84 -14.07
N ILE A 198 2.57 -7.99 -14.97
CA ILE A 198 2.55 -6.53 -14.81
C ILE A 198 1.12 -6.01 -14.75
N LYS A 199 0.26 -6.40 -15.71
CA LYS A 199 -1.16 -5.99 -15.73
C LYS A 199 -1.88 -6.43 -14.46
N TRP A 200 -1.59 -7.64 -13.99
CA TRP A 200 -2.17 -8.18 -12.76
C TRP A 200 -1.79 -7.34 -11.54
N ILE A 201 -0.52 -6.94 -11.38
CA ILE A 201 -0.12 -6.06 -10.28
C ILE A 201 -0.72 -4.68 -10.39
N LYS A 202 -0.75 -4.07 -11.59
CA LYS A 202 -1.36 -2.75 -11.79
C LYS A 202 -2.82 -2.74 -11.33
N ARG A 203 -3.61 -3.72 -11.79
CA ARG A 203 -5.02 -3.86 -11.39
C ARG A 203 -5.19 -4.04 -9.88
N ARG A 204 -4.28 -4.78 -9.23
CA ARG A 204 -4.31 -4.95 -7.78
C ARG A 204 -3.97 -3.65 -7.04
N SER A 205 -2.98 -2.90 -7.52
CA SER A 205 -2.61 -1.60 -6.96
C SER A 205 -3.76 -0.60 -7.08
N GLU A 206 -4.39 -0.52 -8.25
CA GLU A 206 -5.55 0.35 -8.49
C GLU A 206 -6.69 0.04 -7.52
N ARG A 207 -6.98 -1.25 -7.31
CA ARG A 207 -7.99 -1.67 -6.33
C ARG A 207 -7.60 -1.29 -4.91
N PHE A 208 -6.35 -1.48 -4.51
CA PHE A 208 -5.87 -1.06 -3.19
C PHE A 208 -5.96 0.46 -3.01
N ASP A 209 -5.53 1.23 -4.00
CA ASP A 209 -5.59 2.70 -3.95
C ASP A 209 -7.03 3.21 -3.88
N HIS A 210 -7.98 2.52 -4.53
CA HIS A 210 -9.40 2.82 -4.42
C HIS A 210 -9.95 2.58 -3.00
N GLU A 211 -9.70 1.40 -2.42
CA GLU A 211 -10.14 1.09 -1.05
C GLU A 211 -9.47 2.02 -0.02
N LEU A 212 -8.19 2.35 -0.22
CA LEU A 212 -7.48 3.28 0.64
C LEU A 212 -8.10 4.67 0.58
N ARG A 213 -8.49 5.17 -0.60
CA ARG A 213 -9.19 6.46 -0.73
C ARG A 213 -10.52 6.45 0.02
N ASN A 214 -11.34 5.41 -0.19
CA ASN A 214 -12.61 5.25 0.52
C ASN A 214 -12.39 5.25 2.04
N LEU A 215 -11.36 4.55 2.51
CA LEU A 215 -11.02 4.52 3.94
C LEU A 215 -10.63 5.91 4.46
N ILE A 216 -9.87 6.68 3.68
CA ILE A 216 -9.50 8.04 4.07
C ILE A 216 -10.74 8.95 4.12
N ASP A 217 -11.63 8.84 3.14
CA ASP A 217 -12.86 9.64 3.12
C ASP A 217 -13.75 9.33 4.33
N LEU A 218 -13.80 8.08 4.78
CA LEU A 218 -14.49 7.68 6.02
C LEU A 218 -13.86 8.29 7.28
N VAL A 219 -12.52 8.38 7.34
CA VAL A 219 -11.80 8.99 8.47
C VAL A 219 -11.88 10.52 8.45
N LYS A 220 -12.04 11.12 7.26
CA LYS A 220 -12.24 12.56 7.10
C LYS A 220 -13.64 13.02 7.47
N SER A 221 -14.66 12.15 7.34
CA SER A 221 -16.04 12.45 7.72
C SER A 221 -16.19 12.77 9.21
#